data_AF-A0A5M8FDL2-F1
#
_entry.id   AF-A0A5M8FDL2-F1
#
_cell.length_a   1.000
_cell.length_b   1.000
_cell.length_c   1.000
_cell.angle_alpha   90.00
_cell.angle_beta   90.00
_cell.angle_gamma   90.00
#
_symmetry.space_group_name_H-M   'P 1'
#
loop_
_entity.id
_entity.type
_entity.pdbx_description
1 polymer ?
#
loop_
_entity_poly.entity_id
_entity_poly.type
_entity_poly.pdbx_seq_one_letter_code
_entity_poly.pdbx_strand_id
1 'polypeptide(L)'
;MTNAAPLCPGCFVDKGTQNPCAYCGYDEAAPRSPLVLPHRTLLNGQFLIGRVLGKPGGFGITYLAWDQQLHTRVAIKEYLPRELAGRGVGQSTVAAHSGEDAELFRFGLEQFLQEARTLAQLDHPNVVRVRHFFEANGTAYLVMDYYEGLSFAEYLEQQGGRVPEETAVQLMLPILDGLRAVHAKGFLHRDVKPQNIYLAKTDAGGVRPILLDFGAARQAMGERSRSMSVVISAGYAPFEQYSRKGKQGPWTDIYAAAAVLYQAVTGVVPPEATDRIMDDELKPATGFGISQRLSDALSAALAVAPEARAQNVQAFQMALRHPGSGSTRPVEMPDTSASTPAQTAHAQEHPPKDNIPKKSKGGCLLPSVLLVSLILVALFAFFLTPQEQEQKRAIPSGGPNGDRNPNATVTLEDDLDISPLTLIAGRYRDMGDGTVMDIETGLQWMRCALGQNWSQSTCLGEAKGFDWDAALAAADSLNRSGGYAGSRDWRVPTIGELQGLRYCKDQTGGPGVWLNDESTCEGDVARPTIETRAFPETPNWWFWSSSPYAGTSYGAWYVNFGYGYVGNDDKSLQGYVRLVRGGQ
;
A
#
# COMPACT_ATOMS: atom_id res chain seq x y z
N MET A 1 15.97 -35.29 23.11
CA MET A 1 15.91 -34.32 22.01
C MET A 1 14.75 -34.73 21.09
N THR A 2 13.53 -34.31 21.41
CA THR A 2 12.33 -34.67 20.63
C THR A 2 12.20 -33.70 19.47
N ASN A 3 12.27 -34.21 18.24
CA ASN A 3 12.07 -33.46 17.00
C ASN A 3 10.78 -32.61 17.08
N ALA A 4 10.90 -31.28 17.11
CA ALA A 4 9.77 -30.34 16.97
C ALA A 4 9.16 -30.33 15.53
N ALA A 5 9.49 -31.35 14.74
CA ALA A 5 9.20 -31.47 13.31
C ALA A 5 7.73 -31.76 12.92
N PRO A 6 6.77 -32.15 13.79
CA PRO A 6 5.42 -32.44 13.28
C PRO A 6 4.38 -31.32 13.45
N LEU A 7 4.65 -30.25 14.21
CA LEU A 7 3.64 -29.19 14.44
C LEU A 7 3.41 -28.30 13.22
N CYS A 8 2.17 -28.15 12.78
CA CYS A 8 1.80 -27.22 11.73
C CYS A 8 2.09 -25.76 12.13
N PRO A 9 2.79 -24.95 11.31
CA PRO A 9 2.98 -23.52 11.59
C PRO A 9 1.68 -22.70 11.58
N GLY A 10 0.61 -23.21 10.95
CA GLY A 10 -0.67 -22.53 10.84
C GLY A 10 -1.59 -22.66 12.06
N CYS A 11 -1.51 -23.79 12.78
CA CYS A 11 -2.41 -24.09 13.91
C CYS A 11 -1.74 -24.78 15.11
N PHE A 12 -0.46 -25.14 15.01
CA PHE A 12 0.30 -25.90 16.01
C PHE A 12 -0.33 -27.23 16.43
N VAL A 13 -1.06 -27.88 15.53
CA VAL A 13 -1.48 -29.29 15.66
C VAL A 13 -0.45 -30.16 14.95
N ASP A 14 -0.18 -31.35 15.52
CA ASP A 14 0.64 -32.37 14.86
C ASP A 14 -0.02 -32.81 13.54
N LYS A 15 0.65 -32.55 12.42
CA LYS A 15 0.18 -32.90 11.08
C LYS A 15 1.00 -34.01 10.41
N GLY A 16 1.95 -34.62 11.14
CA GLY A 16 2.95 -35.50 10.54
C GLY A 16 3.66 -34.84 9.35
N THR A 17 3.62 -35.49 8.19
CA THR A 17 4.26 -35.04 6.94
C THR A 17 3.32 -34.34 5.96
N GLN A 18 2.04 -34.17 6.30
CA GLN A 18 1.03 -33.66 5.34
C GLN A 18 1.25 -32.19 5.00
N ASN A 19 1.17 -31.83 3.71
CA ASN A 19 1.14 -30.46 3.23
C ASN A 19 0.24 -30.36 1.98
N PRO A 20 -0.80 -29.49 1.95
CA PRO A 20 -1.25 -28.59 3.01
C PRO A 20 -1.72 -29.30 4.30
N CYS A 21 -1.80 -28.57 5.40
CA CYS A 21 -2.23 -29.13 6.69
C CYS A 21 -3.70 -29.57 6.67
N ALA A 22 -4.01 -30.83 7.03
CA ALA A 22 -5.39 -31.32 7.07
C ALA A 22 -6.29 -30.63 8.13
N TYR A 23 -5.72 -29.99 9.15
CA TYR A 23 -6.50 -29.35 10.22
C TYR A 23 -6.88 -27.91 9.92
N CYS A 24 -6.01 -27.16 9.23
CA CYS A 24 -6.21 -25.72 9.00
C CYS A 24 -5.98 -25.26 7.56
N GLY A 25 -5.66 -26.18 6.64
CA GLY A 25 -5.38 -25.88 5.24
C GLY A 25 -4.07 -25.13 4.99
N TYR A 26 -3.26 -24.86 6.02
CA TYR A 26 -2.03 -24.09 5.86
C TYR A 26 -1.01 -24.82 4.97
N ASP A 27 -0.58 -24.17 3.89
CA ASP A 27 0.41 -24.67 2.95
C ASP A 27 1.80 -24.08 3.26
N GLU A 28 2.72 -24.93 3.70
CA GLU A 28 4.11 -24.56 3.99
C GLU A 28 4.94 -24.30 2.71
N ALA A 29 4.49 -24.77 1.54
CA ALA A 29 5.17 -24.61 0.26
C ALA A 29 4.84 -23.29 -0.46
N ALA A 30 3.83 -22.56 0.02
CA ALA A 30 3.47 -21.26 -0.55
C ALA A 30 4.66 -20.27 -0.46
N PRO A 31 4.93 -19.48 -1.52
CA PRO A 31 5.98 -18.47 -1.50
C PRO A 31 5.80 -17.47 -0.35
N ARG A 32 6.90 -17.09 0.31
CA ARG A 32 6.90 -16.15 1.44
C ARG A 32 7.93 -15.05 1.24
N SER A 33 7.64 -13.87 1.77
CA SER A 33 8.57 -12.75 1.78
C SER A 33 9.84 -13.14 2.55
N PRO A 34 11.04 -12.79 2.07
CA PRO A 34 12.29 -13.04 2.80
C PRO A 34 12.38 -12.23 4.11
N LEU A 35 11.49 -11.24 4.32
CA LEU A 35 11.42 -10.46 5.55
C LEU A 35 10.80 -11.24 6.72
N VAL A 36 10.03 -12.30 6.47
CA VAL A 36 9.39 -13.06 7.55
C VAL A 36 10.35 -14.09 8.14
N LEU A 37 10.30 -14.29 9.45
CA LEU A 37 11.03 -15.37 10.08
C LEU A 37 10.66 -16.74 9.46
N PRO A 38 11.63 -17.66 9.30
CA PRO A 38 11.35 -19.04 8.94
C PRO A 38 10.32 -19.67 9.88
N HIS A 39 9.56 -20.63 9.36
CA HIS A 39 8.69 -21.41 10.22
C HIS A 39 9.54 -22.16 11.23
N ARG A 40 9.03 -22.28 12.46
CA ARG A 40 9.67 -23.02 13.56
C ARG A 40 11.00 -22.42 14.00
N THR A 41 11.29 -21.17 13.64
CA THR A 41 12.32 -20.40 14.33
C THR A 41 11.98 -20.38 15.82
N LEU A 42 12.94 -20.77 16.66
CA LEU A 42 12.80 -20.77 18.11
C LEU A 42 13.33 -19.45 18.66
N LEU A 43 12.43 -18.57 19.09
CA LEU A 43 12.80 -17.31 19.74
C LEU A 43 12.94 -17.50 21.24
N ASN A 44 14.01 -16.93 21.80
CA ASN A 44 14.32 -16.94 23.23
C ASN A 44 14.28 -18.34 23.88
N GLY A 45 14.55 -19.40 23.10
CA GLY A 45 14.49 -20.78 23.59
C GLY A 45 13.09 -21.28 24.01
N GLN A 46 12.02 -20.53 23.73
CA GLN A 46 10.67 -20.81 24.24
C GLN A 46 9.58 -20.73 23.18
N PHE A 47 9.65 -19.75 22.27
CA PHE A 47 8.55 -19.46 21.36
C PHE A 47 8.85 -19.98 19.97
N LEU A 48 8.08 -20.96 19.51
CA LEU A 48 8.21 -21.53 18.18
C LEU A 48 7.34 -20.73 17.19
N ILE A 49 7.97 -20.07 16.22
CA ILE A 49 7.27 -19.22 15.24
C ILE A 49 6.45 -20.03 14.24
N GLY A 50 5.23 -19.56 13.99
CA GLY A 50 4.27 -20.14 13.06
C GLY A 50 4.03 -19.22 11.85
N ARG A 51 2.77 -19.12 11.42
CA ARG A 51 2.34 -18.25 10.32
C ARG A 51 2.32 -16.77 10.73
N VAL A 52 2.38 -15.88 9.74
CA VAL A 52 2.08 -14.46 9.92
C VAL A 52 0.59 -14.28 10.19
N LEU A 53 0.26 -13.35 11.10
CA LEU A 53 -1.08 -12.90 11.42
C LEU A 53 -1.34 -11.56 10.72
N GLY A 54 -2.48 -11.47 10.02
CA GLY A 54 -2.86 -10.28 9.26
C GLY A 54 -1.94 -9.99 8.07
N LYS A 55 -2.13 -8.82 7.46
CA LYS A 55 -1.21 -8.28 6.44
C LYS A 55 -0.03 -7.61 7.17
N PRO A 56 1.23 -7.93 6.83
CA PRO A 56 2.37 -7.26 7.43
C PRO A 56 2.30 -5.74 7.23
N GLY A 57 2.43 -4.98 8.32
CA GLY A 57 2.51 -3.52 8.25
C GLY A 57 3.91 -3.02 7.92
N GLY A 58 4.04 -1.72 7.63
CA GLY A 58 5.33 -1.07 7.39
C GLY A 58 6.27 -1.03 8.59
N PHE A 59 5.76 -1.25 9.82
CA PHE A 59 6.47 -1.05 11.08
C PHE A 59 6.75 -2.32 11.90
N GLY A 60 6.26 -3.47 11.45
CA GLY A 60 6.46 -4.73 12.15
C GLY A 60 5.70 -5.89 11.55
N ILE A 61 6.01 -7.10 12.04
CA ILE A 61 5.38 -8.34 11.61
C ILE A 61 4.82 -9.05 12.84
N THR A 62 3.55 -9.44 12.79
CA THR A 62 2.91 -10.22 13.87
C THR A 62 2.83 -11.69 13.45
N TYR A 63 3.28 -12.57 14.33
CA TYR A 63 3.32 -14.01 14.13
C TYR A 63 2.37 -14.71 15.10
N LEU A 64 1.76 -15.79 14.63
CA LEU A 64 1.25 -16.83 15.51
C LEU A 64 2.46 -17.62 16.01
N ALA A 65 2.56 -17.88 17.31
CA ALA A 65 3.65 -18.65 17.89
C ALA A 65 3.13 -19.63 18.95
N TRP A 66 3.92 -20.67 19.21
CA TRP A 66 3.65 -21.67 20.24
C TRP A 66 4.61 -21.47 21.40
N ASP A 67 4.06 -21.20 22.58
CA ASP A 67 4.82 -21.20 23.82
C ASP A 67 5.06 -22.66 24.24
N GLN A 68 6.31 -23.12 24.15
CA GLN A 68 6.65 -24.51 24.47
C GLN A 68 6.60 -24.83 25.96
N GLN A 69 6.62 -23.81 26.84
CA GLN A 69 6.54 -24.02 28.28
C GLN A 69 5.08 -24.07 28.74
N LEU A 70 4.27 -23.11 28.28
CA LEU A 70 2.87 -23.02 28.64
C LEU A 70 1.95 -23.89 27.77
N HIS A 71 2.49 -24.50 26.71
CA HIS A 71 1.74 -25.29 25.73
C HIS A 71 0.50 -24.57 25.23
N THR A 72 0.67 -23.31 24.81
CA THR A 72 -0.43 -22.46 24.35
C THR A 72 0.00 -21.56 23.19
N ARG A 73 -1.00 -21.08 22.44
CA ARG A 73 -0.78 -20.13 21.35
C ARG A 73 -0.58 -18.73 21.91
N VAL A 74 0.36 -18.01 21.32
CA VAL A 74 0.61 -16.59 21.58
C VAL A 74 0.75 -15.84 20.27
N ALA A 75 0.53 -14.53 20.29
CA ALA A 75 0.88 -13.64 19.19
C ALA A 75 2.21 -12.97 19.52
N ILE A 76 3.13 -12.88 18.56
CA ILE A 76 4.43 -12.23 18.72
C ILE A 76 4.59 -11.17 17.66
N LYS A 77 4.69 -9.91 18.07
CA LYS A 77 4.97 -8.78 17.19
C LYS A 77 6.46 -8.49 17.19
N GLU A 78 7.09 -8.58 16.03
CA GLU A 78 8.47 -8.17 15.78
C GLU A 78 8.51 -6.73 15.31
N TYR A 79 9.40 -5.93 15.89
CA TYR A 79 9.70 -4.59 15.38
C TYR A 79 10.52 -4.70 14.08
N LEU A 80 9.98 -4.20 12.98
CA LEU A 80 10.65 -4.22 11.68
C LEU A 80 10.12 -3.09 10.79
N PRO A 81 10.61 -1.85 10.98
CA PRO A 81 10.33 -0.74 10.08
C PRO A 81 11.01 -0.99 8.74
N ARG A 82 10.25 -1.41 7.73
CA ARG A 82 10.78 -1.91 6.45
C ARG A 82 11.57 -0.87 5.66
N GLU A 83 11.23 0.41 5.84
CA GLU A 83 11.93 1.54 5.23
C GLU A 83 13.32 1.77 5.83
N LEU A 84 13.56 1.33 7.07
CA LEU A 84 14.81 1.58 7.80
C LEU A 84 15.65 0.31 7.96
N ALA A 85 15.01 -0.86 7.99
CA ALA A 85 15.66 -2.12 8.27
C ALA A 85 15.10 -3.29 7.46
N GLY A 86 15.97 -4.27 7.24
CA GLY A 86 15.68 -5.47 6.48
C GLY A 86 16.24 -6.73 7.11
N ARG A 87 15.98 -7.84 6.44
CA ARG A 87 16.44 -9.18 6.81
C ARG A 87 16.92 -9.90 5.56
N GLY A 88 18.08 -10.55 5.66
CA GLY A 88 18.61 -11.40 4.59
C GLY A 88 17.82 -12.71 4.45
N VAL A 89 17.84 -13.31 3.25
CA VAL A 89 17.13 -14.58 2.97
C VAL A 89 17.62 -15.68 3.92
N GLY A 90 16.68 -16.31 4.64
CA GLY A 90 16.98 -17.41 5.57
C GLY A 90 17.67 -16.97 6.88
N GLN A 91 17.87 -15.68 7.09
CA GLN A 91 18.51 -15.15 8.30
C GLN A 91 17.46 -14.77 9.36
N SER A 92 17.82 -14.89 10.63
CA SER A 92 16.98 -14.40 11.73
C SER A 92 17.33 -12.99 12.18
N THR A 93 18.46 -12.43 11.77
CA THR A 93 18.92 -11.10 12.20
C THR A 93 18.34 -9.98 11.33
N VAL A 94 17.90 -8.91 11.99
CA VAL A 94 17.48 -7.63 11.40
C VAL A 94 18.64 -6.64 11.41
N ALA A 95 18.82 -5.91 10.33
CA ALA A 95 19.84 -4.86 10.22
C ALA A 95 19.26 -3.62 9.52
N ALA A 96 19.72 -2.44 9.94
CA ALA A 96 19.39 -1.19 9.25
C ALA A 96 19.98 -1.15 7.84
N HIS A 97 19.32 -0.48 6.90
CA HIS A 97 19.76 -0.40 5.51
C HIS A 97 20.99 0.51 5.32
N SER A 98 21.12 1.53 6.16
CA SER A 98 22.24 2.48 6.16
C SER A 98 22.63 2.92 7.57
N GLY A 99 23.72 3.70 7.69
CA GLY A 99 24.14 4.30 8.95
C GLY A 99 23.16 5.36 9.48
N GLU A 100 22.53 6.13 8.60
CA GLU A 100 21.50 7.10 8.97
C GLU A 100 20.22 6.39 9.45
N ASP A 101 19.82 5.32 8.77
CA ASP A 101 18.67 4.50 9.17
C ASP A 101 18.89 3.84 10.54
N ALA A 102 20.13 3.49 10.89
CA ALA A 102 20.45 2.88 12.17
C ALA A 102 20.08 3.76 13.36
N GLU A 103 20.23 5.09 13.24
CA GLU A 103 19.84 6.02 14.31
C GLU A 103 18.31 6.08 14.48
N LEU A 104 17.57 6.19 13.37
CA LEU A 104 16.12 6.20 13.37
C LEU A 104 15.53 4.86 13.83
N PHE A 105 16.11 3.75 13.37
CA PHE A 105 15.74 2.40 13.78
C PHE A 105 15.93 2.21 15.28
N ARG A 106 17.08 2.59 15.84
CA ARG A 106 17.34 2.47 17.29
C ARG A 106 16.37 3.31 18.09
N PHE A 107 16.11 4.54 17.65
CA PHE A 107 15.12 5.39 18.31
C PHE A 107 13.71 4.77 18.28
N GLY A 108 13.26 4.28 17.13
CA GLY A 108 11.94 3.63 17.04
C GLY A 108 11.86 2.31 17.84
N LEU A 109 12.95 1.56 17.92
CA LEU A 109 13.07 0.35 18.75
C LEU A 109 12.93 0.69 20.24
N GLU A 110 13.59 1.76 20.72
CA GLU A 110 13.45 2.25 22.10
C GLU A 110 12.00 2.62 22.43
N GLN A 111 11.29 3.24 21.48
CA GLN A 111 9.86 3.60 21.62
C GLN A 111 8.95 2.36 21.61
N PHE A 112 9.24 1.37 20.76
CA PHE A 112 8.52 0.10 20.74
C PHE A 112 8.66 -0.65 22.08
N LEU A 113 9.86 -0.67 22.66
CA LEU A 113 10.09 -1.26 23.99
C LEU A 113 9.40 -0.46 25.10
N GLN A 114 9.31 0.87 24.97
CA GLN A 114 8.59 1.71 25.93
C GLN A 114 7.07 1.48 25.88
N GLU A 115 6.53 1.30 24.68
CA GLU A 115 5.14 0.89 24.47
C GLU A 115 4.88 -0.47 25.14
N ALA A 116 5.74 -1.47 24.89
CA ALA A 116 5.65 -2.79 25.52
C ALA A 116 5.63 -2.72 27.05
N ARG A 117 6.51 -1.92 27.67
CA ARG A 117 6.56 -1.69 29.12
C ARG A 117 5.29 -1.04 29.67
N THR A 118 4.66 -0.16 28.88
CA THR A 118 3.43 0.52 29.28
C THR A 118 2.24 -0.43 29.21
N LEU A 119 2.12 -1.18 28.11
CA LEU A 119 1.08 -2.19 27.92
C LEU A 119 1.17 -3.32 28.95
N ALA A 120 2.38 -3.72 29.36
CA ALA A 120 2.57 -4.72 30.41
C ALA A 120 2.03 -4.29 31.79
N GLN A 121 1.80 -2.98 32.01
CA GLN A 121 1.20 -2.45 33.25
C GLN A 121 -0.33 -2.34 33.17
N LEU A 122 -0.92 -2.68 32.03
CA LEU A 122 -2.36 -2.66 31.81
C LEU A 122 -2.91 -4.08 31.90
N ASP A 123 -3.86 -4.28 32.79
CA ASP A 123 -4.71 -5.46 32.84
C ASP A 123 -6.15 -5.01 32.66
N HIS A 124 -6.64 -5.10 31.43
CA HIS A 124 -7.98 -4.67 31.07
C HIS A 124 -8.59 -5.59 30.01
N PRO A 125 -9.85 -6.04 30.14
CA PRO A 125 -10.46 -7.00 29.22
C PRO A 125 -10.60 -6.50 27.77
N ASN A 126 -10.52 -5.18 27.53
CA ASN A 126 -10.65 -4.60 26.19
C ASN A 126 -9.33 -4.03 25.64
N VAL A 127 -8.20 -4.38 26.24
CA VAL A 127 -6.85 -4.03 25.74
C VAL A 127 -6.04 -5.31 25.64
N VAL A 128 -5.21 -5.45 24.60
CA VAL A 128 -4.33 -6.60 24.45
C VAL A 128 -3.45 -6.79 25.68
N ARG A 129 -3.42 -8.03 26.19
CA ARG A 129 -2.54 -8.37 27.30
C ARG A 129 -1.14 -8.74 26.80
N VAL A 130 -0.15 -7.99 27.26
CA VAL A 130 1.27 -8.28 27.05
C VAL A 130 1.73 -9.30 28.08
N ARG A 131 2.32 -10.40 27.62
CA ARG A 131 2.88 -11.45 28.48
C ARG A 131 4.36 -11.23 28.76
N HIS A 132 5.10 -10.85 27.73
CA HIS A 132 6.55 -10.70 27.80
C HIS A 132 7.05 -9.83 26.65
N PHE A 133 8.26 -9.30 26.76
CA PHE A 133 8.98 -8.68 25.66
C PHE A 133 10.47 -8.97 25.83
N PHE A 134 11.19 -9.06 24.72
CA PHE A 134 12.63 -9.31 24.74
C PHE A 134 13.29 -8.78 23.46
N GLU A 135 14.59 -8.51 23.57
CA GLU A 135 15.44 -8.16 22.44
C GLU A 135 16.19 -9.41 21.98
N ALA A 136 16.19 -9.65 20.67
CA ALA A 136 16.96 -10.71 20.03
C ALA A 136 17.13 -10.35 18.55
N ASN A 137 18.07 -10.99 17.86
CA ASN A 137 18.17 -10.87 16.41
C ASN A 137 18.35 -9.42 15.88
N GLY A 138 18.92 -8.52 16.67
CA GLY A 138 19.06 -7.11 16.27
C GLY A 138 17.74 -6.32 16.27
N THR A 139 16.68 -6.86 16.90
CA THR A 139 15.38 -6.19 17.05
C THR A 139 14.71 -6.57 18.39
N ALA A 140 13.45 -6.18 18.59
CA ALA A 140 12.63 -6.54 19.72
C ALA A 140 11.36 -7.30 19.31
N TYR A 141 10.90 -8.12 20.25
CA TYR A 141 9.70 -8.94 20.14
C TYR A 141 8.77 -8.66 21.31
N LEU A 142 7.49 -8.47 21.00
CA LEU A 142 6.41 -8.30 21.97
C LEU A 142 5.50 -9.52 21.94
N VAL A 143 5.49 -10.28 23.04
CA VAL A 143 4.67 -11.48 23.22
C VAL A 143 3.36 -11.09 23.90
N MET A 144 2.25 -11.44 23.25
CA MET A 144 0.91 -11.07 23.64
C MET A 144 -0.02 -12.29 23.58
N ASP A 145 -1.14 -12.21 24.30
CA ASP A 145 -2.21 -13.21 24.16
C ASP A 145 -2.62 -13.37 22.69
N TYR A 146 -2.80 -14.61 22.26
CA TYR A 146 -3.49 -14.90 21.01
C TYR A 146 -4.99 -14.99 21.25
N TYR A 147 -5.78 -14.30 20.43
CA TYR A 147 -7.23 -14.34 20.45
C TYR A 147 -7.75 -14.98 19.17
N GLU A 148 -8.75 -15.85 19.28
CA GLU A 148 -9.47 -16.36 18.11
C GLU A 148 -10.60 -15.39 17.76
N GLY A 149 -10.76 -15.05 16.48
CA GLY A 149 -11.73 -14.06 16.05
C GLY A 149 -11.36 -13.44 14.71
N LEU A 150 -11.76 -12.20 14.52
CA LEU A 150 -11.43 -11.39 13.35
C LEU A 150 -11.33 -9.92 13.74
N SER A 151 -10.67 -9.12 12.91
CA SER A 151 -10.66 -7.66 13.06
C SER A 151 -12.04 -7.07 12.82
N PHE A 152 -12.29 -5.89 13.38
CA PHE A 152 -13.53 -5.16 13.13
C PHE A 152 -13.66 -4.74 11.67
N ALA A 153 -12.53 -4.49 10.99
CA ALA A 153 -12.49 -4.29 9.54
C ALA A 153 -13.09 -5.47 8.75
N GLU A 154 -12.60 -6.69 9.02
CA GLU A 154 -13.10 -7.92 8.39
C GLU A 154 -14.57 -8.16 8.75
N TYR A 155 -14.97 -7.80 9.97
CA TYR A 155 -16.36 -7.96 10.41
C TYR A 155 -17.29 -7.03 9.64
N LEU A 156 -16.93 -5.75 9.50
CA LEU A 156 -17.70 -4.81 8.70
C LEU A 156 -17.81 -5.27 7.24
N GLU A 157 -16.72 -5.77 6.65
CA GLU A 157 -16.73 -6.33 5.30
C GLU A 157 -17.73 -7.50 5.18
N GLN A 158 -17.71 -8.45 6.14
CA GLN A 158 -18.66 -9.57 6.18
C GLN A 158 -20.12 -9.13 6.35
N GLN A 159 -20.37 -7.98 6.98
CA GLN A 159 -21.71 -7.40 7.15
C GLN A 159 -22.14 -6.50 5.97
N GLY A 160 -21.34 -6.41 4.90
CA GLY A 160 -21.65 -5.56 3.74
C GLY A 160 -21.26 -4.09 3.91
N GLY A 161 -20.33 -3.80 4.82
CA GLY A 161 -19.67 -2.51 5.01
C GLY A 161 -20.18 -1.68 6.20
N ARG A 162 -21.35 -2.01 6.77
CA ARG A 162 -21.91 -1.32 7.95
C ARG A 162 -22.77 -2.25 8.81
N VAL A 163 -23.05 -1.82 10.04
CA VAL A 163 -23.87 -2.55 11.01
C VAL A 163 -24.92 -1.64 11.66
N PRO A 164 -25.99 -2.19 12.26
CA PRO A 164 -26.97 -1.41 12.98
C PRO A 164 -26.34 -0.53 14.07
N GLU A 165 -26.91 0.66 14.26
CA GLU A 165 -26.45 1.66 15.25
C GLU A 165 -26.24 1.04 16.64
N GLU A 166 -27.21 0.25 17.12
CA GLU A 166 -27.13 -0.40 18.42
C GLU A 166 -25.93 -1.36 18.51
N THR A 167 -25.72 -2.19 17.49
CA THR A 167 -24.59 -3.12 17.43
C THR A 167 -23.25 -2.37 17.41
N ALA A 168 -23.13 -1.32 16.60
CA ALA A 168 -21.92 -0.52 16.51
C ALA A 168 -21.55 0.11 17.86
N VAL A 169 -22.53 0.71 18.54
CA VAL A 169 -22.34 1.33 19.86
C VAL A 169 -21.99 0.27 20.91
N GLN A 170 -22.66 -0.88 20.93
CA GLN A 170 -22.35 -1.98 21.86
C GLN A 170 -20.92 -2.53 21.67
N LEU A 171 -20.42 -2.58 20.44
CA LEU A 171 -19.04 -2.99 20.14
C LEU A 171 -18.01 -1.89 20.50
N MET A 172 -18.37 -0.61 20.36
CA MET A 172 -17.45 0.51 20.62
C MET A 172 -17.36 0.91 22.10
N LEU A 173 -18.40 0.73 22.90
CA LEU A 173 -18.36 1.07 24.33
C LEU A 173 -17.23 0.36 25.10
N PRO A 174 -16.99 -0.96 24.94
CA PRO A 174 -15.86 -1.64 25.57
C PRO A 174 -14.50 -1.14 25.07
N ILE A 175 -14.40 -0.73 23.80
CA ILE A 175 -13.20 -0.11 23.24
C ILE A 175 -12.91 1.23 23.93
N LEU A 176 -13.95 2.04 24.17
CA LEU A 176 -13.83 3.26 24.96
C LEU A 176 -13.44 2.98 26.41
N ASP A 177 -13.92 1.90 27.03
CA ASP A 177 -13.45 1.49 28.36
C ASP A 177 -11.95 1.16 28.36
N GLY A 178 -11.47 0.48 27.32
CA GLY A 178 -10.04 0.24 27.10
C GLY A 178 -9.23 1.54 26.95
N LEU A 179 -9.67 2.47 26.11
CA LEU A 179 -9.02 3.78 25.95
C LEU A 179 -8.97 4.56 27.26
N ARG A 180 -10.04 4.53 28.06
CA ARG A 180 -10.06 5.18 29.37
C ARG A 180 -9.02 4.59 30.32
N ALA A 181 -8.83 3.26 30.31
CA ALA A 181 -7.80 2.59 31.11
C ALA A 181 -6.38 2.98 30.67
N VAL A 182 -6.16 3.07 29.35
CA VAL A 182 -4.90 3.55 28.75
C VAL A 182 -4.61 5.00 29.16
N HIS A 183 -5.59 5.90 29.00
CA HIS A 183 -5.46 7.31 29.33
C HIS A 183 -5.21 7.54 30.82
N ALA A 184 -5.79 6.72 31.70
CA ALA A 184 -5.54 6.78 33.14
C ALA A 184 -4.08 6.46 33.52
N LYS A 185 -3.32 5.80 32.64
CA LYS A 185 -1.87 5.60 32.78
C LYS A 185 -1.03 6.71 32.11
N GLY A 186 -1.67 7.75 31.59
CA GLY A 186 -0.99 8.86 30.91
C GLY A 186 -0.51 8.53 29.49
N PHE A 187 -1.06 7.47 28.88
CA PHE A 187 -0.70 7.03 27.54
C PHE A 187 -1.84 7.30 26.55
N LEU A 188 -1.52 7.37 25.25
CA LEU A 188 -2.49 7.50 24.15
C LEU A 188 -2.30 6.33 23.19
N HIS A 189 -3.36 5.90 22.51
CA HIS A 189 -3.30 4.80 21.55
C HIS A 189 -2.76 5.25 20.17
N ARG A 190 -3.30 6.36 19.65
CA ARG A 190 -2.85 7.09 18.44
C ARG A 190 -2.97 6.39 17.09
N ASP A 191 -3.58 5.21 17.05
CA ASP A 191 -3.82 4.42 15.83
C ASP A 191 -5.11 3.61 15.97
N VAL A 192 -6.16 4.20 16.54
CA VAL A 192 -7.47 3.54 16.63
C VAL A 192 -8.08 3.49 15.24
N LYS A 193 -8.33 2.29 14.74
CA LYS A 193 -8.94 2.01 13.44
C LYS A 193 -9.55 0.61 13.43
N PRO A 194 -10.42 0.25 12.46
CA PRO A 194 -11.11 -1.05 12.49
C PRO A 194 -10.15 -2.24 12.43
N GLN A 195 -8.96 -2.10 11.84
CA GLN A 195 -7.94 -3.15 11.78
C GLN A 195 -7.28 -3.42 13.15
N ASN A 196 -7.26 -2.42 14.04
CA ASN A 196 -6.66 -2.52 15.37
C ASN A 196 -7.69 -2.81 16.47
N ILE A 197 -8.94 -3.06 16.10
CA ILE A 197 -9.98 -3.55 17.00
C ILE A 197 -10.25 -5.00 16.65
N TYR A 198 -9.99 -5.91 17.58
CA TYR A 198 -10.19 -7.34 17.37
C TYR A 198 -11.42 -7.84 18.10
N LEU A 199 -12.30 -8.54 17.39
CA LEU A 199 -13.50 -9.16 17.94
C LEU A 199 -13.16 -10.59 18.35
N ALA A 200 -12.67 -10.75 19.58
CA ALA A 200 -12.30 -12.05 20.13
C ALA A 200 -13.55 -12.88 20.48
N LYS A 201 -13.62 -14.11 19.99
CA LYS A 201 -14.69 -15.04 20.38
C LYS A 201 -14.63 -15.33 21.88
N THR A 202 -15.80 -15.42 22.49
CA THR A 202 -15.94 -15.79 23.90
C THR A 202 -16.57 -17.18 24.03
N ASP A 203 -16.17 -17.93 25.06
CA ASP A 203 -16.72 -19.27 25.34
C ASP A 203 -18.23 -19.26 25.55
N ALA A 204 -18.79 -18.13 25.99
CA ALA A 204 -20.23 -17.94 26.20
C ALA A 204 -21.05 -17.77 24.91
N GLY A 205 -20.44 -17.78 23.72
CA GLY A 205 -21.13 -17.52 22.45
C GLY A 205 -21.34 -16.02 22.24
N GLY A 206 -20.34 -15.35 21.70
CA GLY A 206 -20.35 -13.90 21.44
C GLY A 206 -18.95 -13.38 21.15
N VAL A 207 -18.81 -12.05 21.12
CA VAL A 207 -17.52 -11.39 20.90
C VAL A 207 -17.17 -10.41 22.01
N ARG A 208 -15.86 -10.31 22.30
CA ARG A 208 -15.25 -9.31 23.16
C ARG A 208 -14.34 -8.43 22.29
N PRO A 209 -14.65 -7.13 22.12
CA PRO A 209 -13.76 -6.19 21.45
C PRO A 209 -12.48 -5.97 22.25
N ILE A 210 -11.33 -6.02 21.59
CA ILE A 210 -9.99 -5.83 22.18
C ILE A 210 -9.20 -4.85 21.32
N LEU A 211 -8.65 -3.80 21.94
CA LEU A 211 -7.69 -2.90 21.30
C LEU A 211 -6.33 -3.58 21.14
N LEU A 212 -5.84 -3.60 19.91
CA LEU A 212 -4.52 -4.08 19.51
C LEU A 212 -3.64 -2.91 19.04
N ASP A 213 -2.33 -3.16 18.92
CA ASP A 213 -1.36 -2.35 18.16
C ASP A 213 -1.38 -0.84 18.41
N PHE A 214 -0.60 -0.41 19.41
CA PHE A 214 -0.45 1.00 19.72
C PHE A 214 0.53 1.65 18.73
N GLY A 215 0.29 2.92 18.41
CA GLY A 215 0.99 3.63 17.35
C GLY A 215 2.25 4.38 17.81
N ALA A 216 2.76 4.14 19.02
CA ALA A 216 3.73 5.04 19.65
C ALA A 216 5.08 5.03 18.92
N ALA A 217 5.59 3.85 18.57
CA ALA A 217 6.82 3.73 17.79
C ALA A 217 6.69 4.42 16.42
N ARG A 218 5.55 4.23 15.75
CA ARG A 218 5.27 4.82 14.43
C ARG A 218 5.30 6.35 14.46
N GLN A 219 4.60 6.94 15.42
CA GLN A 219 4.54 8.39 15.52
C GLN A 219 5.89 8.98 15.90
N ALA A 220 6.60 8.39 16.86
CA ALA A 220 7.88 8.91 17.29
C ALA A 220 8.89 8.91 16.12
N MET A 221 8.93 7.84 15.32
CA MET A 221 9.72 7.82 14.10
C MET A 221 9.31 8.94 13.13
N GLY A 222 8.03 9.25 13.05
CA GLY A 222 7.52 10.32 12.20
C GLY A 222 7.81 11.74 12.63
N GLU A 223 7.85 12.00 13.93
CA GLU A 223 8.30 13.30 14.45
C GLU A 223 9.77 13.57 14.11
N ARG A 224 10.58 12.51 13.99
CA ARG A 224 12.02 12.58 13.74
C ARG A 224 12.39 12.52 12.24
N SER A 225 11.61 11.78 11.44
CA SER A 225 11.87 11.62 10.00
C SER A 225 11.60 12.92 9.22
N ARG A 226 12.48 13.26 8.26
CA ARG A 226 12.29 14.40 7.33
C ARG A 226 11.19 14.13 6.31
N SER A 227 10.85 12.86 6.09
CA SER A 227 9.68 12.47 5.31
C SER A 227 8.44 12.50 6.21
N MET A 228 7.47 13.34 5.86
CA MET A 228 6.13 13.33 6.47
C MET A 228 5.29 12.12 6.06
N SER A 229 5.81 11.18 5.26
CA SER A 229 5.12 9.95 4.78
C SER A 229 4.82 8.92 5.87
N VAL A 230 4.91 9.34 7.14
CA VAL A 230 4.59 8.53 8.29
C VAL A 230 3.18 8.02 8.10
N VAL A 231 3.01 6.71 8.23
CA VAL A 231 1.76 5.98 7.97
C VAL A 231 0.68 6.44 8.96
N ILE A 232 0.10 7.59 8.65
CA ILE A 232 -1.07 8.15 9.30
C ILE A 232 -2.28 7.45 8.70
N SER A 233 -3.18 7.00 9.55
CA SER A 233 -4.38 6.27 9.12
C SER A 233 -5.41 7.28 8.60
N ALA A 234 -5.36 7.57 7.29
CA ALA A 234 -6.28 8.44 6.57
C ALA A 234 -7.74 8.24 7.01
N GLY A 235 -8.43 9.35 7.31
CA GLY A 235 -9.81 9.37 7.80
C GLY A 235 -10.01 9.04 9.28
N TYR A 236 -9.05 8.40 9.95
CA TYR A 236 -9.10 8.10 11.39
C TYR A 236 -8.20 8.99 12.23
N ALA A 237 -7.10 9.47 11.66
CA ALA A 237 -6.20 10.37 12.36
C ALA A 237 -6.71 11.82 12.29
N PRO A 238 -6.84 12.52 13.44
CA PRO A 238 -7.14 13.94 13.45
C PRO A 238 -5.91 14.78 13.08
N PHE A 239 -6.15 16.03 12.69
CA PHE A 239 -5.14 16.93 12.16
C PHE A 239 -3.95 17.16 13.09
N GLU A 240 -4.14 17.20 14.41
CA GLU A 240 -3.03 17.41 15.34
C GLU A 240 -1.96 16.30 15.31
N GLN A 241 -2.26 15.12 14.72
CA GLN A 241 -1.26 14.08 14.48
C GLN A 241 -0.38 14.35 13.26
N TYR A 242 -0.83 15.19 12.32
CA TYR A 242 -0.06 15.56 11.13
C TYR A 242 0.97 16.65 11.43
N SER A 243 0.85 17.39 12.54
CA SER A 243 1.78 18.46 12.91
C SER A 243 2.70 18.04 14.04
N ARG A 244 4.02 18.24 13.87
CA ARG A 244 5.02 18.06 14.95
C ARG A 244 4.78 18.96 16.16
N LYS A 245 4.03 20.06 15.99
CA LYS A 245 3.65 20.98 17.07
C LYS A 245 2.22 20.75 17.59
N GLY A 246 1.50 19.80 16.99
CA GLY A 246 0.12 19.48 17.37
C GLY A 246 0.07 18.93 18.79
N LYS A 247 -0.79 19.51 19.64
CA LYS A 247 -1.00 19.01 20.99
C LYS A 247 -1.93 17.81 20.95
N GLN A 248 -1.39 16.65 21.28
CA GLN A 248 -2.15 15.42 21.37
C GLN A 248 -2.59 15.16 22.82
N GLY A 249 -3.79 14.62 22.96
CA GLY A 249 -4.40 14.29 24.25
C GLY A 249 -5.50 13.25 24.08
N PRO A 250 -6.30 12.98 25.12
CA PRO A 250 -7.42 12.03 25.04
C PRO A 250 -8.37 12.28 23.86
N TRP A 251 -8.59 13.55 23.49
CA TRP A 251 -9.39 13.98 22.33
C TRP A 251 -8.87 13.46 20.98
N THR A 252 -7.59 13.10 20.88
CA THR A 252 -6.99 12.52 19.68
C THR A 252 -7.51 11.11 19.44
N ASP A 253 -7.52 10.26 20.49
CA ASP A 253 -8.08 8.90 20.39
C ASP A 253 -9.62 8.91 20.28
N ILE A 254 -10.27 9.92 20.87
CA ILE A 254 -11.74 10.08 20.77
C ILE A 254 -12.15 10.36 19.33
N TYR A 255 -11.43 11.22 18.61
CA TYR A 255 -11.68 11.44 17.18
C TYR A 255 -11.57 10.13 16.41
N ALA A 256 -10.49 9.38 16.62
CA ALA A 256 -10.25 8.13 15.92
C ALA A 256 -11.31 7.05 16.24
N ALA A 257 -11.74 6.94 17.51
CA ALA A 257 -12.84 6.06 17.90
C ALA A 257 -14.19 6.51 17.29
N ALA A 258 -14.44 7.81 17.20
CA ALA A 258 -15.63 8.34 16.54
C ALA A 258 -15.59 8.10 15.02
N ALA A 259 -14.42 8.16 14.39
CA ALA A 259 -14.25 7.84 12.96
C ALA A 259 -14.57 6.37 12.68
N VAL A 260 -14.09 5.46 13.54
CA VAL A 260 -14.46 4.03 13.49
C VAL A 260 -15.97 3.84 13.63
N LEU A 261 -16.59 4.49 14.62
CA LEU A 261 -18.02 4.35 14.86
C LEU A 261 -18.84 4.94 13.69
N TYR A 262 -18.42 6.09 13.15
CA TYR A 262 -19.04 6.72 11.99
C TYR A 262 -19.00 5.80 10.77
N GLN A 263 -17.84 5.20 10.46
CA GLN A 263 -17.72 4.22 9.38
C GLN A 263 -18.59 3.00 9.64
N ALA A 264 -18.58 2.46 10.86
CA ALA A 264 -19.35 1.26 11.20
C ALA A 264 -20.86 1.44 10.97
N VAL A 265 -21.41 2.65 11.19
CA VAL A 265 -22.85 2.89 11.02
C VAL A 265 -23.22 3.44 9.64
N THR A 266 -22.34 4.21 8.99
CA THR A 266 -22.64 4.81 7.68
C THR A 266 -22.15 3.97 6.50
N GLY A 267 -21.12 3.13 6.71
CA GLY A 267 -20.36 2.45 5.67
C GLY A 267 -19.30 3.32 4.99
N VAL A 268 -19.12 4.57 5.44
CA VAL A 268 -18.25 5.56 4.81
C VAL A 268 -17.16 5.99 5.79
N VAL A 269 -15.90 5.94 5.35
CA VAL A 269 -14.78 6.50 6.13
C VAL A 269 -14.88 8.02 6.12
N PRO A 270 -14.70 8.73 7.26
CA PRO A 270 -14.66 10.19 7.25
C PRO A 270 -13.60 10.74 6.28
N PRO A 271 -13.81 11.92 5.68
CA PRO A 271 -12.76 12.60 4.93
C PRO A 271 -11.51 12.83 5.80
N GLU A 272 -10.34 12.91 5.17
CA GLU A 272 -9.09 13.13 5.92
C GLU A 272 -9.13 14.46 6.68
N ALA A 273 -8.55 14.48 7.87
CA ALA A 273 -8.60 15.67 8.72
C ALA A 273 -7.88 16.88 8.11
N THR A 274 -6.90 16.65 7.23
CA THR A 274 -6.23 17.70 6.44
C THR A 274 -7.16 18.34 5.43
N ASP A 275 -7.98 17.55 4.75
CA ASP A 275 -8.95 18.04 3.75
C ASP A 275 -10.07 18.83 4.45
N ARG A 276 -10.52 18.31 5.60
CA ARG A 276 -11.57 18.93 6.43
C ARG A 276 -11.21 20.29 7.02
N ILE A 277 -9.93 20.67 7.03
CA ILE A 277 -9.50 22.02 7.43
C ILE A 277 -9.74 23.03 6.32
N MET A 278 -9.55 22.60 5.07
CA MET A 278 -9.78 23.45 3.91
C MET A 278 -11.27 23.55 3.62
N ASP A 279 -11.95 22.40 3.63
CA ASP A 279 -13.40 22.29 3.45
C ASP A 279 -13.94 21.09 4.22
N ASP A 280 -14.79 21.31 5.24
CA ASP A 280 -15.33 20.22 6.06
C ASP A 280 -16.56 19.59 5.39
N GLU A 281 -16.30 18.64 4.49
CA GLU A 281 -17.33 17.87 3.78
C GLU A 281 -17.91 16.68 4.58
N LEU A 282 -17.65 16.60 5.90
CA LEU A 282 -18.20 15.51 6.72
C LEU A 282 -19.73 15.55 6.73
N LYS A 283 -20.35 14.56 6.09
CA LYS A 283 -21.80 14.41 6.06
C LYS A 283 -22.35 14.04 7.45
N PRO A 284 -23.44 14.66 7.92
CA PRO A 284 -24.11 14.21 9.13
C PRO A 284 -24.57 12.75 8.99
N ALA A 285 -24.43 11.96 10.06
CA ALA A 285 -24.80 10.54 10.04
C ALA A 285 -26.31 10.34 9.81
N THR A 286 -27.15 11.34 10.14
CA THR A 286 -28.59 11.34 9.82
C THR A 286 -28.87 11.19 8.32
N GLY A 287 -27.98 11.67 7.44
CA GLY A 287 -28.07 11.47 6.00
C GLY A 287 -27.98 10.00 5.57
N PHE A 288 -27.55 9.11 6.47
CA PHE A 288 -27.43 7.66 6.27
C PHE A 288 -28.49 6.86 7.03
N GLY A 289 -29.48 7.53 7.64
CA GLY A 289 -30.55 6.91 8.43
C GLY A 289 -30.17 6.62 9.88
N ILE A 290 -29.12 7.25 10.40
CA ILE A 290 -28.67 7.12 11.80
C ILE A 290 -29.46 8.09 12.70
N SER A 291 -29.67 7.73 13.98
CA SER A 291 -30.41 8.58 14.90
C SER A 291 -29.76 9.96 15.04
N GLN A 292 -30.57 11.01 15.21
CA GLN A 292 -30.08 12.37 15.43
C GLN A 292 -29.10 12.40 16.62
N ARG A 293 -29.41 11.66 17.67
CA ARG A 293 -28.59 11.58 18.88
C ARG A 293 -27.18 11.05 18.61
N LEU A 294 -27.07 9.92 17.91
CA LEU A 294 -25.76 9.38 17.56
C LEU A 294 -25.05 10.30 16.55
N SER A 295 -25.78 10.87 15.60
CA SER A 295 -25.22 11.85 14.66
C SER A 295 -24.60 13.04 15.40
N ASP A 296 -25.29 13.63 16.38
CA ASP A 296 -24.78 14.77 17.16
C ASP A 296 -23.52 14.39 17.96
N ALA A 297 -23.54 13.20 18.58
CA ALA A 297 -22.38 12.68 19.31
C ALA A 297 -21.17 12.46 18.40
N LEU A 298 -21.38 11.91 17.20
CA LEU A 298 -20.34 11.71 16.19
C LEU A 298 -19.82 13.05 15.66
N SER A 299 -20.69 13.99 15.30
CA SER A 299 -20.29 15.31 14.82
C SER A 299 -19.45 16.07 15.84
N ALA A 300 -19.81 16.02 17.14
CA ALA A 300 -19.01 16.64 18.20
C ALA A 300 -17.65 15.97 18.37
N ALA A 301 -17.58 14.63 18.35
CA ALA A 301 -16.33 13.90 18.53
C ALA A 301 -15.41 13.95 17.28
N LEU A 302 -15.98 14.14 16.09
CA LEU A 302 -15.27 14.34 14.83
C LEU A 302 -14.98 15.81 14.52
N ALA A 303 -15.21 16.74 15.45
CA ALA A 303 -14.87 18.14 15.22
C ALA A 303 -13.39 18.31 14.89
N VAL A 304 -13.07 19.09 13.85
CA VAL A 304 -11.69 19.36 13.42
C VAL A 304 -10.87 19.96 14.57
N ALA A 305 -11.42 20.99 15.23
CA ALA A 305 -10.81 21.64 16.38
C ALA A 305 -10.78 20.72 17.61
N PRO A 306 -9.60 20.41 18.20
CA PRO A 306 -9.47 19.56 19.38
C PRO A 306 -10.32 20.00 20.59
N GLU A 307 -10.41 21.30 20.83
CA GLU A 307 -11.15 21.93 21.93
C GLU A 307 -12.67 21.79 21.80
N ALA A 308 -13.18 21.57 20.58
CA ALA A 308 -14.61 21.35 20.34
C ALA A 308 -15.04 19.90 20.62
N ARG A 309 -14.08 18.98 20.78
CA ARG A 309 -14.35 17.57 21.09
C ARG A 309 -14.54 17.33 22.58
N ALA A 310 -15.07 16.16 22.91
CA ALA A 310 -15.00 15.65 24.28
C ALA A 310 -13.53 15.55 24.75
N GLN A 311 -13.22 16.14 25.90
CA GLN A 311 -11.85 16.21 26.43
C GLN A 311 -11.42 14.95 27.19
N ASN A 312 -12.34 14.02 27.42
CA ASN A 312 -12.07 12.72 28.01
C ASN A 312 -13.07 11.67 27.49
N VAL A 313 -12.66 10.40 27.55
CA VAL A 313 -13.43 9.29 26.99
C VAL A 313 -14.79 9.12 27.67
N GLN A 314 -14.88 9.42 28.96
CA GLN A 314 -16.13 9.29 29.73
C GLN A 314 -17.22 10.23 29.19
N ALA A 315 -16.87 11.47 28.83
CA ALA A 315 -17.80 12.42 28.22
C ALA A 315 -18.33 11.91 26.87
N PHE A 316 -17.47 11.30 26.05
CA PHE A 316 -17.91 10.68 24.80
C PHE A 316 -18.81 9.45 25.05
N GLN A 317 -18.47 8.59 26.00
CA GLN A 317 -19.33 7.45 26.38
C GLN A 317 -20.72 7.91 26.85
N MET A 318 -20.81 9.00 27.62
CA MET A 318 -22.10 9.56 28.04
C MET A 318 -22.94 10.03 26.83
N ALA A 319 -22.32 10.66 25.84
CA ALA A 319 -23.00 11.05 24.60
C ALA A 319 -23.53 9.83 23.81
N LEU A 320 -22.84 8.69 23.87
CA LEU A 320 -23.24 7.46 23.20
C LEU A 320 -24.28 6.61 23.96
N ARG A 321 -24.45 6.77 25.28
CA ARG A 321 -25.38 5.93 26.07
C ARG A 321 -26.82 6.46 26.07
N HIS A 322 -27.81 5.59 25.84
CA HIS A 322 -29.21 5.98 26.00
C HIS A 322 -29.55 6.12 27.49
N PRO A 323 -30.35 7.12 27.90
CA PRO A 323 -30.97 7.10 29.22
C PRO A 323 -31.92 5.91 29.30
N GLY A 324 -31.48 4.80 29.93
CA GLY A 324 -32.27 3.58 30.12
C GLY A 324 -31.56 2.25 29.80
N SER A 325 -30.39 2.26 29.16
CA SER A 325 -29.64 1.03 28.86
C SER A 325 -28.63 0.72 29.97
N GLY A 326 -29.11 0.01 31.00
CA GLY A 326 -28.27 -0.56 32.05
C GLY A 326 -28.28 -2.09 31.95
N SER A 327 -27.62 -2.67 30.94
CA SER A 327 -27.27 -4.10 30.96
C SER A 327 -26.23 -4.42 29.88
N THR A 328 -25.04 -4.85 30.29
CA THR A 328 -24.04 -5.46 29.40
C THR A 328 -24.41 -6.92 29.16
N ARG A 329 -25.18 -7.20 28.10
CA ARG A 329 -25.31 -8.57 27.57
C ARG A 329 -24.23 -8.82 26.50
N PRO A 330 -23.68 -10.04 26.40
CA PRO A 330 -22.81 -10.42 25.29
C PRO A 330 -23.51 -10.16 23.95
N VAL A 331 -22.79 -9.58 22.99
CA VAL A 331 -23.29 -9.40 21.62
C VAL A 331 -23.29 -10.78 20.95
N GLU A 332 -24.48 -11.35 20.76
CA GLU A 332 -24.69 -12.56 19.96
C GLU A 332 -24.40 -12.25 18.47
N MET A 333 -23.70 -13.15 17.77
CA MET A 333 -23.60 -13.03 16.32
C MET A 333 -24.94 -13.44 15.68
N PRO A 334 -25.47 -12.68 14.71
CA PRO A 334 -26.56 -13.19 13.88
C PRO A 334 -26.06 -14.37 13.03
N ASP A 335 -26.79 -15.49 13.09
CA ASP A 335 -26.52 -16.70 12.30
C ASP A 335 -26.55 -16.42 10.79
N THR A 336 -25.50 -16.83 10.09
CA THR A 336 -25.34 -16.71 8.62
C THR A 336 -25.96 -17.88 7.85
N SER A 337 -26.94 -18.59 8.40
CA SER A 337 -27.53 -19.79 7.77
C SER A 337 -29.05 -19.68 7.60
N ALA A 338 -29.49 -18.96 6.56
CA ALA A 338 -30.85 -19.09 6.05
C ALA A 338 -30.97 -18.74 4.56
N SER A 339 -30.66 -19.70 3.67
CA SER A 339 -31.41 -19.88 2.41
C SER A 339 -31.02 -21.18 1.70
N THR A 340 -31.65 -22.30 2.08
CA THR A 340 -31.96 -23.39 1.13
C THR A 340 -33.18 -24.16 1.66
N PRO A 341 -34.32 -24.18 0.96
CA PRO A 341 -35.38 -25.13 1.25
C PRO A 341 -35.00 -26.48 0.63
N ALA A 342 -34.80 -27.49 1.47
CA ALA A 342 -34.72 -28.88 1.05
C ALA A 342 -36.14 -29.45 0.89
N GLN A 343 -36.47 -29.96 -0.30
CA GLN A 343 -37.45 -31.03 -0.46
C GLN A 343 -36.87 -32.10 -1.39
N THR A 344 -36.65 -33.28 -0.81
CA THR A 344 -36.32 -34.56 -1.45
C THR A 344 -37.57 -35.20 -2.06
N ALA A 345 -37.50 -35.70 -3.30
CA ALA A 345 -37.94 -37.06 -3.67
C ALA A 345 -37.71 -37.39 -5.17
N HIS A 346 -37.03 -38.52 -5.38
CA HIS A 346 -37.14 -39.54 -6.45
C HIS A 346 -36.80 -39.26 -7.94
N ALA A 347 -36.04 -40.22 -8.46
CA ALA A 347 -35.48 -40.36 -9.80
C ALA A 347 -36.45 -40.97 -10.83
N GLN A 348 -36.29 -40.61 -12.12
CA GLN A 348 -36.37 -41.51 -13.30
C GLN A 348 -35.96 -40.79 -14.62
N GLU A 349 -35.41 -41.58 -15.55
CA GLU A 349 -34.70 -41.20 -16.79
C GLU A 349 -35.58 -40.88 -18.03
N HIS A 350 -35.05 -39.98 -18.90
CA HIS A 350 -35.09 -39.92 -20.40
C HIS A 350 -36.41 -39.60 -21.19
N PRO A 351 -36.35 -39.15 -22.49
CA PRO A 351 -36.02 -37.80 -22.98
C PRO A 351 -37.07 -37.30 -24.05
N PRO A 352 -36.70 -36.52 -25.10
CA PRO A 352 -37.13 -35.14 -25.38
C PRO A 352 -38.30 -35.01 -26.39
N LYS A 353 -38.86 -33.79 -26.56
CA LYS A 353 -39.40 -33.31 -27.86
C LYS A 353 -39.80 -31.83 -27.90
N ASP A 354 -39.34 -31.22 -28.98
CA ASP A 354 -39.79 -30.04 -29.71
C ASP A 354 -41.23 -29.55 -29.47
N ASN A 355 -41.41 -28.22 -29.38
CA ASN A 355 -41.97 -27.44 -30.49
C ASN A 355 -42.19 -25.97 -30.11
N ILE A 356 -41.64 -25.09 -30.95
CA ILE A 356 -42.09 -23.70 -31.16
C ILE A 356 -43.18 -23.74 -32.24
N PRO A 357 -44.22 -22.90 -32.18
CA PRO A 357 -44.38 -21.87 -33.22
C PRO A 357 -44.78 -20.52 -32.61
N LYS A 358 -44.00 -19.45 -32.80
CA LYS A 358 -44.06 -18.50 -33.95
C LYS A 358 -45.47 -17.99 -34.25
N LYS A 359 -45.65 -16.66 -34.15
CA LYS A 359 -45.79 -15.75 -35.31
C LYS A 359 -46.01 -14.30 -34.80
N SER A 360 -45.12 -13.35 -35.15
CA SER A 360 -45.05 -12.59 -36.42
C SER A 360 -46.09 -11.45 -36.44
N LYS A 361 -45.86 -10.23 -36.90
CA LYS A 361 -45.02 -9.62 -37.96
C LYS A 361 -44.77 -8.18 -37.51
N GLY A 362 -43.62 -7.56 -37.76
CA GLY A 362 -43.06 -7.23 -39.09
C GLY A 362 -43.07 -5.70 -39.20
N GLY A 363 -42.15 -5.03 -39.88
CA GLY A 363 -40.97 -5.46 -40.60
C GLY A 363 -40.46 -4.26 -41.41
N CYS A 364 -39.19 -4.36 -41.84
CA CYS A 364 -38.65 -3.86 -43.12
C CYS A 364 -38.57 -2.32 -43.32
N LEU A 365 -37.49 -1.70 -43.82
CA LEU A 365 -36.63 -2.04 -44.97
C LEU A 365 -35.25 -1.31 -44.91
N LEU A 366 -34.18 -2.07 -45.15
CA LEU A 366 -32.92 -1.68 -45.84
C LEU A 366 -33.21 -1.53 -47.37
N PRO A 367 -32.29 -1.14 -48.31
CA PRO A 367 -30.83 -1.35 -48.27
C PRO A 367 -29.90 -0.36 -49.05
N SER A 368 -28.59 -0.64 -48.94
CA SER A 368 -27.51 -0.59 -49.97
C SER A 368 -27.11 0.73 -50.63
N VAL A 369 -25.91 1.29 -50.40
CA VAL A 369 -24.56 0.91 -50.93
C VAL A 369 -24.16 1.72 -52.20
N LEU A 370 -22.92 2.26 -52.13
CA LEU A 370 -21.98 2.70 -53.19
C LEU A 370 -21.89 4.19 -53.63
N LEU A 371 -20.61 4.62 -53.70
CA LEU A 371 -19.97 5.68 -54.51
C LEU A 371 -20.21 7.16 -54.09
N VAL A 372 -19.26 8.10 -54.16
CA VAL A 372 -17.82 8.12 -54.50
C VAL A 372 -17.26 9.50 -54.10
N SER A 373 -16.01 9.47 -53.63
CA SER A 373 -14.89 10.40 -53.87
C SER A 373 -15.04 11.93 -53.90
N LEU A 374 -14.30 12.58 -52.99
CA LEU A 374 -13.51 13.83 -53.14
C LEU A 374 -12.91 14.08 -51.73
N ILE A 375 -11.61 14.01 -51.41
CA ILE A 375 -10.38 14.41 -52.10
C ILE A 375 -9.23 13.58 -51.48
N LEU A 376 -8.71 12.63 -52.26
CA LEU A 376 -7.37 12.05 -52.15
C LEU A 376 -6.68 12.41 -53.47
N VAL A 377 -6.04 13.58 -53.52
CA VAL A 377 -5.24 14.05 -54.67
C VAL A 377 -3.82 14.48 -54.26
N ALA A 378 -3.43 14.39 -52.99
CA ALA A 378 -2.06 14.74 -52.61
C ALA A 378 -1.06 13.56 -52.63
N LEU A 379 -1.49 12.33 -52.93
CA LEU A 379 -0.64 11.14 -52.85
C LEU A 379 -0.80 10.23 -54.07
N PHE A 380 -0.45 10.70 -55.27
CA PHE A 380 -0.01 9.81 -56.36
C PHE A 380 0.74 10.61 -57.43
N ALA A 381 2.02 10.88 -57.17
CA ALA A 381 2.99 11.11 -58.21
C ALA A 381 4.36 10.64 -57.71
N PHE A 382 4.54 9.32 -57.61
CA PHE A 382 5.72 8.61 -58.12
C PHE A 382 5.68 7.14 -57.70
N PHE A 383 4.90 6.34 -58.43
CA PHE A 383 5.32 4.97 -58.72
C PHE A 383 6.09 5.03 -60.03
N LEU A 384 7.27 4.42 -60.09
CA LEU A 384 7.76 3.62 -61.21
C LEU A 384 9.06 2.89 -60.79
N THR A 385 8.87 1.75 -60.10
CA THR A 385 9.58 0.43 -60.25
C THR A 385 11.15 0.39 -60.25
N PRO A 386 11.81 -0.78 -60.41
CA PRO A 386 12.24 -1.65 -59.29
C PRO A 386 13.74 -2.09 -59.36
N GLN A 387 14.21 -2.83 -58.32
CA GLN A 387 15.07 -4.04 -58.37
C GLN A 387 16.18 -4.11 -57.31
N GLU A 388 16.30 -5.32 -56.74
CA GLU A 388 17.44 -5.88 -56.02
C GLU A 388 18.75 -5.84 -56.83
N GLN A 389 19.90 -5.81 -56.16
CA GLN A 389 20.95 -6.85 -56.26
C GLN A 389 22.06 -6.67 -55.22
N GLU A 390 22.49 -7.81 -54.66
CA GLU A 390 23.63 -8.04 -53.78
C GLU A 390 24.97 -7.54 -54.36
N GLN A 391 25.95 -7.17 -53.52
CA GLN A 391 27.24 -7.89 -53.56
C GLN A 391 28.16 -7.70 -52.34
N LYS A 392 28.73 -8.86 -51.94
CA LYS A 392 29.75 -9.14 -50.92
C LYS A 392 31.11 -8.49 -51.15
N ARG A 393 31.84 -8.22 -50.05
CA ARG A 393 33.30 -8.40 -49.77
C ARG A 393 33.78 -7.25 -48.87
N ALA A 394 34.77 -7.37 -47.99
CA ALA A 394 35.55 -8.46 -47.41
C ALA A 394 36.33 -7.81 -46.25
N ILE A 395 36.67 -8.59 -45.24
CA ILE A 395 37.64 -8.24 -44.19
C ILE A 395 39.04 -8.12 -44.81
N PRO A 396 39.90 -7.21 -44.32
CA PRO A 396 41.24 -7.70 -43.98
C PRO A 396 41.76 -7.20 -42.63
N SER A 397 42.45 -8.12 -41.98
CA SER A 397 43.31 -8.02 -40.82
C SER A 397 44.71 -7.48 -41.17
N GLY A 398 45.38 -6.84 -40.21
CA GLY A 398 46.84 -6.62 -40.23
C GLY A 398 47.33 -5.49 -39.30
N GLY A 399 48.05 -5.84 -38.22
CA GLY A 399 49.05 -4.95 -37.58
C GLY A 399 50.42 -5.09 -38.27
N PRO A 400 51.60 -4.75 -37.67
CA PRO A 400 51.92 -4.01 -36.44
C PRO A 400 53.06 -2.93 -36.65
N ASN A 401 53.64 -2.40 -35.54
CA ASN A 401 54.80 -1.48 -35.38
C ASN A 401 54.48 0.04 -35.53
N GLY A 402 55.07 0.99 -34.80
CA GLY A 402 56.17 1.06 -33.82
C GLY A 402 56.63 2.54 -33.71
N ASP A 403 57.17 2.92 -32.54
CA ASP A 403 58.02 4.10 -32.25
C ASP A 403 57.46 5.53 -32.04
N ARG A 404 57.45 5.90 -30.75
CA ARG A 404 58.00 7.09 -30.07
C ARG A 404 58.14 8.42 -30.84
N ASN A 405 57.45 9.45 -30.34
CA ASN A 405 57.88 10.85 -30.43
C ASN A 405 57.65 11.56 -29.06
N PRO A 406 58.68 12.16 -28.42
CA PRO A 406 58.53 12.94 -27.20
C PRO A 406 58.41 14.43 -27.53
N ASN A 407 57.25 15.01 -27.22
CA ASN A 407 56.88 16.45 -27.19
C ASN A 407 55.64 16.73 -28.06
N ALA A 408 54.47 16.50 -27.47
CA ALA A 408 53.26 17.22 -27.83
C ALA A 408 52.42 17.40 -26.55
N THR A 409 52.09 18.65 -26.28
CA THR A 409 51.18 19.17 -25.25
C THR A 409 49.90 18.34 -25.17
N VAL A 410 49.61 17.79 -23.99
CA VAL A 410 48.35 17.10 -23.67
C VAL A 410 47.26 18.17 -23.51
N THR A 411 46.46 18.37 -24.54
CA THR A 411 45.07 18.77 -24.39
C THR A 411 44.28 17.51 -24.05
N LEU A 412 43.68 17.49 -22.86
CA LEU A 412 42.75 16.45 -22.44
C LEU A 412 41.50 16.58 -23.31
N GLU A 413 41.38 15.70 -24.31
CA GLU A 413 40.08 15.36 -24.90
C GLU A 413 39.53 14.18 -24.10
N ASP A 414 38.37 14.41 -23.50
CA ASP A 414 37.60 13.47 -22.70
C ASP A 414 37.10 12.30 -23.56
N ASP A 415 37.89 11.23 -23.63
CA ASP A 415 37.35 9.88 -23.82
C ASP A 415 36.79 9.40 -22.48
N LEU A 416 35.50 9.69 -22.24
CA LEU A 416 34.78 9.20 -21.06
C LEU A 416 34.48 7.70 -21.21
N ASP A 417 35.40 6.91 -20.66
CA ASP A 417 35.16 5.58 -20.13
C ASP A 417 34.05 5.68 -19.05
N ILE A 418 32.81 5.27 -19.40
CA ILE A 418 31.68 5.29 -18.46
C ILE A 418 31.84 4.13 -17.47
N SER A 419 32.52 4.41 -16.37
CA SER A 419 32.48 3.58 -15.18
C SER A 419 31.04 3.49 -14.63
N PRO A 420 30.54 2.32 -14.20
CA PRO A 420 29.21 2.14 -13.59
C PRO A 420 29.01 2.83 -12.23
N LEU A 421 29.95 3.70 -11.82
CA LEU A 421 29.93 4.47 -10.57
C LEU A 421 29.54 5.94 -10.75
N THR A 422 29.34 6.43 -11.99
CA THR A 422 28.97 7.83 -12.21
C THR A 422 27.46 8.02 -12.09
N LEU A 423 27.03 8.83 -11.12
CA LEU A 423 25.62 9.20 -10.95
C LEU A 423 25.21 10.23 -12.00
N ILE A 424 24.13 9.94 -12.72
CA ILE A 424 23.47 10.90 -13.59
C ILE A 424 22.83 11.97 -12.71
N ALA A 425 23.27 13.22 -12.89
CA ALA A 425 22.82 14.38 -12.13
C ALA A 425 22.96 14.22 -10.59
N GLY A 426 23.91 13.39 -10.14
CA GLY A 426 24.11 13.13 -8.71
C GLY A 426 23.00 12.30 -8.04
N ARG A 427 22.01 11.80 -8.79
CA ARG A 427 20.82 11.10 -8.25
C ARG A 427 20.56 9.72 -8.85
N TYR A 428 20.69 9.56 -10.17
CA TYR A 428 20.35 8.29 -10.81
C TYR A 428 21.60 7.47 -11.08
N ARG A 429 21.63 6.24 -10.56
CA ARG A 429 22.63 5.25 -10.92
C ARG A 429 22.13 4.47 -12.14
N ASP A 430 22.89 4.53 -13.24
CA ASP A 430 22.61 3.71 -14.41
C ASP A 430 22.92 2.24 -14.11
N MET A 431 21.98 1.34 -14.40
CA MET A 431 22.14 -0.10 -14.19
C MET A 431 22.68 -0.82 -15.43
N GLY A 432 22.81 -0.11 -16.57
CA GLY A 432 23.35 -0.66 -17.82
C GLY A 432 22.40 -1.57 -18.60
N ASP A 433 21.19 -1.80 -18.09
CA ASP A 433 20.19 -2.72 -18.62
C ASP A 433 18.92 -2.01 -19.15
N GLY A 434 18.98 -0.68 -19.27
CA GLY A 434 17.83 0.16 -19.63
C GLY A 434 17.00 0.61 -18.43
N THR A 435 17.52 0.42 -17.22
CA THR A 435 16.95 0.95 -15.99
C THR A 435 17.90 1.90 -15.28
N VAL A 436 17.34 2.77 -14.43
CA VAL A 436 18.10 3.60 -13.49
C VAL A 436 17.57 3.36 -12.07
N MET A 437 18.48 3.30 -11.11
CA MET A 437 18.14 3.35 -9.69
C MET A 437 18.20 4.80 -9.22
N ASP A 438 17.09 5.32 -8.73
CA ASP A 438 17.07 6.59 -8.00
C ASP A 438 17.63 6.35 -6.59
N ILE A 439 18.79 6.92 -6.27
CA ILE A 439 19.46 6.66 -4.98
C ILE A 439 18.78 7.37 -3.81
N GLU A 440 17.96 8.40 -4.07
CA GLU A 440 17.25 9.12 -3.01
C GLU A 440 16.02 8.33 -2.54
N THR A 441 15.32 7.69 -3.49
CA THR A 441 14.06 6.96 -3.21
C THR A 441 14.24 5.45 -3.13
N GLY A 442 15.36 4.91 -3.65
CA GLY A 442 15.58 3.47 -3.78
C GLY A 442 14.71 2.80 -4.85
N LEU A 443 14.01 3.60 -5.67
CA LEU A 443 13.15 3.12 -6.74
C LEU A 443 13.95 2.87 -8.02
N GLN A 444 13.68 1.74 -8.66
CA GLN A 444 14.27 1.43 -9.97
C GLN A 444 13.26 1.74 -11.07
N TRP A 445 13.65 2.55 -12.02
CA TRP A 445 12.80 3.06 -13.09
C TRP A 445 13.21 2.51 -14.45
N MET A 446 12.22 2.23 -15.31
CA MET A 446 12.48 2.07 -16.74
C MET A 446 12.94 3.41 -17.33
N ARG A 447 14.05 3.41 -18.06
CA ARG A 447 14.57 4.62 -18.74
C ARG A 447 13.75 5.02 -19.95
N CYS A 448 12.99 4.11 -20.55
CA CYS A 448 12.05 4.39 -21.63
C CYS A 448 10.60 4.41 -21.16
N ALA A 449 9.77 5.21 -21.84
CA ALA A 449 8.32 5.10 -21.69
C ALA A 449 7.82 3.83 -22.41
N LEU A 450 6.66 3.32 -22.01
CA LEU A 450 6.04 2.19 -22.69
C LEU A 450 5.76 2.52 -24.16
N GLY A 451 6.10 1.59 -25.06
CA GLY A 451 6.05 1.77 -26.52
C GLY A 451 7.42 2.03 -27.15
N GLN A 452 8.39 2.54 -26.37
CA GLN A 452 9.77 2.73 -26.80
C GLN A 452 10.64 1.53 -26.44
N ASN A 453 11.77 1.38 -27.15
CA ASN A 453 12.76 0.33 -26.93
C ASN A 453 14.12 0.90 -26.52
N TRP A 454 14.76 0.30 -25.53
CA TRP A 454 16.10 0.70 -25.10
C TRP A 454 17.18 0.22 -26.08
N SER A 455 18.05 1.13 -26.53
CA SER A 455 19.13 0.85 -27.50
C SER A 455 20.53 0.82 -26.88
N GLN A 456 20.63 0.52 -25.57
CA GLN A 456 21.87 0.60 -24.76
C GLN A 456 22.33 2.02 -24.42
N SER A 457 21.87 3.05 -25.14
CA SER A 457 22.23 4.46 -24.88
C SER A 457 21.03 5.41 -24.86
N THR A 458 20.00 5.15 -25.66
CA THR A 458 18.80 5.99 -25.75
C THR A 458 17.53 5.15 -25.95
N CYS A 459 16.37 5.81 -25.95
CA CYS A 459 15.08 5.18 -26.23
C CYS A 459 14.72 5.39 -27.70
N LEU A 460 14.39 4.31 -28.41
CA LEU A 460 14.03 4.33 -29.83
C LEU A 460 12.53 4.07 -30.02
N GLY A 461 11.96 4.69 -31.05
CA GLY A 461 10.55 4.59 -31.39
C GLY A 461 9.66 5.59 -30.66
N GLU A 462 8.36 5.51 -30.91
CA GLU A 462 7.38 6.40 -30.30
C GLU A 462 6.82 5.81 -29.02
N ALA A 463 6.68 6.66 -27.99
CA ALA A 463 5.96 6.27 -26.79
C ALA A 463 4.48 6.04 -27.13
N LYS A 464 3.89 5.01 -26.53
CA LYS A 464 2.49 4.64 -26.75
C LYS A 464 1.60 5.35 -25.72
N GLY A 465 0.52 5.95 -26.21
CA GLY A 465 -0.56 6.47 -25.35
C GLY A 465 -1.48 5.35 -24.87
N PHE A 466 -1.96 5.49 -23.63
CA PHE A 466 -2.91 4.59 -23.00
C PHE A 466 -4.01 5.42 -22.31
N ASP A 467 -5.25 4.93 -22.34
CA ASP A 467 -6.20 5.30 -21.30
C ASP A 467 -5.73 4.75 -19.95
N TRP A 468 -6.32 5.24 -18.86
CA TRP A 468 -5.81 4.96 -17.52
C TRP A 468 -5.93 3.48 -17.12
N ASP A 469 -7.03 2.81 -17.49
CA ASP A 469 -7.23 1.38 -17.19
C ASP A 469 -6.25 0.52 -18.01
N ALA A 470 -6.03 0.86 -19.28
CA ALA A 470 -5.05 0.21 -20.13
C ALA A 470 -3.61 0.47 -19.64
N ALA A 471 -3.31 1.63 -19.06
CA ALA A 471 -2.02 1.96 -18.47
C ALA A 471 -1.69 1.02 -17.30
N LEU A 472 -2.64 0.81 -16.39
CA LEU A 472 -2.49 -0.13 -15.27
C LEU A 472 -2.30 -1.56 -15.77
N ALA A 473 -3.11 -1.98 -16.74
CA ALA A 473 -3.03 -3.31 -17.33
C ALA A 473 -1.74 -3.56 -18.13
N ALA A 474 -1.10 -2.51 -18.67
CA ALA A 474 0.13 -2.63 -19.45
C ALA A 474 1.32 -3.11 -18.62
N ALA A 475 1.41 -2.68 -17.35
CA ALA A 475 2.44 -3.16 -16.42
C ALA A 475 2.29 -4.67 -16.15
N ASP A 476 1.06 -5.12 -15.86
CA ASP A 476 0.75 -6.53 -15.66
C ASP A 476 1.03 -7.37 -16.90
N SER A 477 0.72 -6.82 -18.08
CA SER A 477 1.00 -7.46 -19.37
C SER A 477 2.51 -7.68 -19.56
N LEU A 478 3.32 -6.64 -19.31
CA LEU A 478 4.78 -6.71 -19.39
C LEU A 478 5.36 -7.77 -18.44
N ASN A 479 4.87 -7.80 -17.20
CA ASN A 479 5.32 -8.77 -16.21
C ASN A 479 4.99 -10.22 -16.60
N ARG A 480 3.80 -10.45 -17.16
CA ARG A 480 3.39 -11.76 -17.68
C ARG A 480 4.18 -12.18 -18.92
N SER A 481 4.60 -11.24 -19.77
CA SER A 481 5.39 -11.51 -20.97
C SER A 481 6.90 -11.71 -20.71
N GLY A 482 7.30 -11.88 -19.45
CA GLY A 482 8.68 -12.16 -19.07
C GLY A 482 9.37 -11.04 -18.30
N GLY A 483 8.74 -9.87 -18.21
CA GLY A 483 9.25 -8.70 -17.48
C GLY A 483 10.20 -7.83 -18.30
N TYR A 484 10.90 -6.94 -17.61
CA TYR A 484 11.92 -6.05 -18.18
C TYR A 484 13.16 -6.04 -17.29
N ALA A 485 14.35 -5.98 -17.89
CA ALA A 485 15.63 -5.99 -17.17
C ALA A 485 15.73 -7.11 -16.10
N GLY A 486 15.31 -8.33 -16.47
CA GLY A 486 15.34 -9.50 -15.58
C GLY A 486 14.32 -9.51 -14.44
N SER A 487 13.43 -8.52 -14.36
CA SER A 487 12.47 -8.34 -13.26
C SER A 487 11.02 -8.35 -13.75
N ARG A 488 10.10 -8.88 -12.93
CA ARG A 488 8.67 -9.11 -13.28
C ARG A 488 7.69 -8.45 -12.28
N ASP A 489 8.15 -7.46 -11.56
CA ASP A 489 7.44 -6.72 -10.51
C ASP A 489 7.28 -5.22 -10.88
N TRP A 490 7.22 -4.92 -12.18
CA TRP A 490 7.05 -3.55 -12.68
C TRP A 490 5.61 -3.07 -12.47
N ARG A 491 5.44 -1.83 -12.03
CA ARG A 491 4.12 -1.22 -11.79
C ARG A 491 4.08 0.22 -12.29
N VAL A 492 2.86 0.73 -12.49
CA VAL A 492 2.65 2.16 -12.73
C VAL A 492 2.91 2.92 -11.41
N PRO A 493 3.74 3.97 -11.40
CA PRO A 493 4.11 4.71 -10.20
C PRO A 493 2.89 5.41 -9.59
N THR A 494 2.88 5.56 -8.26
CA THR A 494 1.93 6.45 -7.58
C THR A 494 2.20 7.90 -7.97
N ILE A 495 1.24 8.80 -7.73
CA ILE A 495 1.47 10.23 -8.03
C ILE A 495 2.67 10.80 -7.26
N GLY A 496 2.86 10.35 -6.02
CA GLY A 496 3.97 10.75 -5.16
C GLY A 496 5.36 10.34 -5.70
N GLU A 497 5.43 9.20 -6.39
CA GLU A 497 6.66 8.73 -7.02
C GLU A 497 6.90 9.42 -8.37
N LEU A 498 5.84 9.55 -9.18
CA LEU A 498 5.94 10.14 -10.51
C LEU A 498 6.28 11.64 -10.45
N GLN A 499 5.73 12.37 -9.48
CA GLN A 499 6.03 13.79 -9.28
C GLN A 499 7.51 14.03 -8.98
N GLY A 500 8.16 13.07 -8.29
CA GLY A 500 9.56 13.16 -7.87
C GLY A 500 10.56 13.07 -9.02
N LEU A 501 10.11 12.76 -10.24
CA LEU A 501 10.93 12.79 -11.44
C LEU A 501 11.05 14.19 -12.05
N ARG A 502 10.26 15.17 -11.60
CA ARG A 502 10.29 16.52 -12.18
C ARG A 502 11.58 17.23 -11.85
N TYR A 503 12.21 17.72 -12.92
CA TYR A 503 13.49 18.41 -12.86
C TYR A 503 13.46 19.62 -13.80
N CYS A 504 13.40 20.80 -13.20
CA CYS A 504 13.33 22.05 -13.93
C CYS A 504 14.76 22.57 -14.17
N LYS A 505 15.18 22.67 -15.42
CA LYS A 505 16.42 23.34 -15.82
C LYS A 505 16.08 24.58 -16.62
N ASP A 506 16.87 25.64 -16.51
CA ASP A 506 16.80 26.74 -17.46
C ASP A 506 17.20 26.28 -18.87
N GLN A 507 16.80 27.02 -19.91
CA GLN A 507 17.19 26.72 -21.29
C GLN A 507 18.69 26.91 -21.57
N THR A 508 19.42 27.57 -20.67
CA THR A 508 20.86 27.84 -20.80
C THR A 508 21.75 26.75 -20.21
N GLY A 509 21.17 25.70 -19.61
CA GLY A 509 21.90 24.57 -19.04
C GLY A 509 22.44 24.80 -17.62
N GLY A 510 21.90 25.78 -16.88
CA GLY A 510 22.24 26.04 -15.48
C GLY A 510 21.83 24.91 -14.52
N PRO A 511 22.15 25.04 -13.23
CA PRO A 511 21.83 24.03 -12.22
C PRO A 511 20.31 23.84 -12.12
N GLY A 512 19.83 22.62 -12.41
CA GLY A 512 18.41 22.31 -12.33
C GLY A 512 17.91 22.11 -10.89
N VAL A 513 16.60 22.31 -10.70
CA VAL A 513 15.90 22.16 -9.43
C VAL A 513 14.97 20.95 -9.49
N TRP A 514 15.03 20.10 -8.47
CA TRP A 514 14.10 18.99 -8.26
C TRP A 514 12.83 19.49 -7.59
N LEU A 515 11.66 19.15 -8.15
CA LEU A 515 10.37 19.44 -7.52
C LEU A 515 9.81 18.18 -6.86
N ASN A 516 9.43 18.29 -5.60
CA ASN A 516 8.90 17.20 -4.78
C ASN A 516 7.58 17.55 -4.08
N ASP A 517 7.00 18.70 -4.40
CA ASP A 517 5.72 19.22 -3.92
C ASP A 517 4.81 19.59 -5.11
N GLU A 518 3.65 20.21 -4.89
CA GLU A 518 2.73 20.57 -5.98
C GLU A 518 3.16 21.82 -6.80
N SER A 519 4.35 22.37 -6.55
CA SER A 519 4.85 23.50 -7.33
C SER A 519 5.04 23.15 -8.80
N THR A 520 5.02 24.16 -9.67
CA THR A 520 5.23 24.03 -11.11
C THR A 520 6.59 24.61 -11.49
N CYS A 521 7.16 24.17 -12.61
CA CYS A 521 8.37 24.80 -13.11
C CYS A 521 8.09 26.25 -13.52
N GLU A 522 8.74 27.22 -12.88
CA GLU A 522 8.59 28.64 -13.18
C GLU A 522 9.62 29.13 -14.23
N GLY A 523 9.19 30.03 -15.12
CA GLY A 523 10.07 30.69 -16.10
C GLY A 523 10.36 29.89 -17.38
N ASP A 524 11.39 30.32 -18.12
CA ASP A 524 11.81 29.71 -19.38
C ASP A 524 12.64 28.45 -19.14
N VAL A 525 11.95 27.34 -18.86
CA VAL A 525 12.55 26.04 -18.57
C VAL A 525 12.74 25.17 -19.81
N ALA A 526 13.77 24.33 -19.79
CA ALA A 526 14.01 23.28 -20.76
C ALA A 526 12.89 22.22 -20.70
N ARG A 527 12.50 21.70 -21.87
CA ARG A 527 11.44 20.70 -22.01
C ARG A 527 11.98 19.43 -22.67
N PRO A 528 11.65 18.23 -22.17
CA PRO A 528 10.82 17.98 -20.98
C PRO A 528 11.54 18.32 -19.66
N THR A 529 10.76 18.66 -18.64
CA THR A 529 11.12 19.00 -17.26
C THR A 529 11.44 17.75 -16.44
N ILE A 530 12.39 16.96 -16.93
CA ILE A 530 12.88 15.71 -16.36
C ILE A 530 14.38 15.58 -16.70
N GLU A 531 15.17 14.86 -15.89
CA GLU A 531 16.59 14.62 -16.23
C GLU A 531 16.68 13.65 -17.43
N THR A 532 16.78 14.22 -18.63
CA THR A 532 16.78 13.49 -19.91
C THR A 532 17.95 12.56 -20.08
N ARG A 533 19.07 12.75 -19.36
CA ARG A 533 20.13 11.73 -19.33
C ARG A 533 19.69 10.47 -18.63
N ALA A 534 18.86 10.56 -17.58
CA ALA A 534 18.29 9.37 -16.92
C ALA A 534 17.11 8.82 -17.74
N PHE A 535 16.31 9.70 -18.32
CA PHE A 535 15.06 9.40 -19.03
C PHE A 535 15.05 9.98 -20.46
N PRO A 536 15.84 9.41 -21.38
CA PRO A 536 15.99 9.94 -22.74
C PRO A 536 14.71 9.77 -23.56
N GLU A 537 14.56 10.62 -24.58
CA GLU A 537 13.40 10.68 -25.47
C GLU A 537 12.04 10.69 -24.74
N THR A 538 11.96 11.33 -23.57
CA THR A 538 10.70 11.47 -22.84
C THR A 538 9.75 12.41 -23.61
N PRO A 539 8.53 11.97 -23.98
CA PRO A 539 7.51 12.85 -24.54
C PRO A 539 7.27 14.11 -23.71
N ASN A 540 7.11 15.22 -24.41
CA ASN A 540 6.81 16.54 -23.86
C ASN A 540 5.32 16.68 -23.48
N TRP A 541 4.78 15.74 -22.71
CA TRP A 541 3.36 15.64 -22.36
C TRP A 541 3.15 14.99 -20.99
N TRP A 542 1.90 14.64 -20.66
CA TRP A 542 1.56 13.99 -19.41
C TRP A 542 1.77 12.48 -19.37
N PHE A 543 2.07 12.02 -18.16
CA PHE A 543 2.25 10.62 -17.80
C PHE A 543 1.26 10.24 -16.70
N TRP A 544 0.58 9.12 -16.88
CA TRP A 544 -0.36 8.60 -15.89
C TRP A 544 0.36 8.07 -14.65
N SER A 545 -0.20 8.38 -13.48
CA SER A 545 0.09 7.68 -12.24
C SER A 545 -0.94 6.58 -11.99
N SER A 546 -0.67 5.67 -11.05
CA SER A 546 -1.65 4.69 -10.55
C SER A 546 -2.63 5.28 -9.53
N SER A 547 -2.51 6.56 -9.20
CA SER A 547 -3.35 7.23 -8.21
C SER A 547 -4.63 7.75 -8.86
N PRO A 548 -5.82 7.26 -8.46
CA PRO A 548 -7.08 7.85 -8.89
C PRO A 548 -7.22 9.27 -8.30
N TYR A 549 -7.96 10.14 -8.99
CA TYR A 549 -8.26 11.47 -8.48
C TYR A 549 -9.47 11.40 -7.54
N ALA A 550 -9.33 11.90 -6.31
CA ALA A 550 -10.40 11.81 -5.32
C ALA A 550 -11.58 12.75 -5.62
N GLY A 551 -11.34 13.86 -6.31
CA GLY A 551 -12.37 14.87 -6.60
C GLY A 551 -13.40 14.42 -7.64
N THR A 552 -13.08 13.44 -8.49
CA THR A 552 -14.04 12.87 -9.46
C THR A 552 -13.82 11.37 -9.66
N SER A 553 -14.89 10.58 -9.74
CA SER A 553 -14.77 9.12 -9.91
C SER A 553 -14.13 8.70 -11.24
N TYR A 554 -14.24 9.56 -12.26
CA TYR A 554 -13.68 9.37 -13.59
C TYR A 554 -12.28 9.97 -13.76
N GLY A 555 -11.75 10.67 -12.75
CA GLY A 555 -10.45 11.33 -12.84
C GLY A 555 -9.28 10.48 -12.36
N ALA A 556 -8.10 10.70 -12.92
CA ALA A 556 -6.82 10.15 -12.44
C ALA A 556 -5.73 11.22 -12.42
N TRP A 557 -4.75 11.06 -11.55
CA TRP A 557 -3.61 11.97 -11.46
C TRP A 557 -2.56 11.67 -12.53
N TYR A 558 -1.96 12.73 -13.09
CA TYR A 558 -0.86 12.69 -14.02
C TYR A 558 0.21 13.73 -13.68
N VAL A 559 1.41 13.55 -14.24
CA VAL A 559 2.47 14.55 -14.24
C VAL A 559 2.73 15.00 -15.67
N ASN A 560 2.65 16.31 -15.94
CA ASN A 560 2.99 16.88 -17.24
C ASN A 560 4.45 17.27 -17.27
N PHE A 561 5.31 16.46 -17.91
CA PHE A 561 6.72 16.79 -18.02
C PHE A 561 6.99 17.92 -19.01
N GLY A 562 6.02 18.37 -19.81
CA GLY A 562 6.24 19.53 -20.67
C GLY A 562 6.19 20.87 -19.97
N TYR A 563 5.40 20.97 -18.91
CA TYR A 563 5.24 22.20 -18.13
C TYR A 563 5.63 22.03 -16.65
N GLY A 564 5.96 20.81 -16.24
CA GLY A 564 6.44 20.51 -14.89
C GLY A 564 5.38 20.61 -13.80
N TYR A 565 4.10 20.38 -14.11
CA TYR A 565 3.02 20.43 -13.13
C TYR A 565 2.37 19.06 -12.89
N VAL A 566 1.71 18.93 -11.75
CA VAL A 566 0.82 17.81 -11.39
C VAL A 566 -0.60 18.20 -11.70
N GLY A 567 -1.35 17.34 -12.38
CA GLY A 567 -2.75 17.59 -12.75
C GLY A 567 -3.59 16.33 -12.69
N ASN A 568 -4.89 16.47 -12.89
CA ASN A 568 -5.81 15.36 -13.03
C ASN A 568 -6.66 15.54 -14.28
N ASP A 569 -7.07 14.43 -14.90
CA ASP A 569 -7.99 14.44 -16.03
C ASP A 569 -8.81 13.16 -16.10
N ASP A 570 -9.76 13.13 -17.03
CA ASP A 570 -10.60 11.97 -17.33
C ASP A 570 -9.76 10.75 -17.75
N LYS A 571 -10.03 9.61 -17.09
CA LYS A 571 -9.36 8.31 -17.30
C LYS A 571 -9.44 7.80 -18.74
N SER A 572 -10.40 8.27 -19.55
CA SER A 572 -10.53 7.89 -20.96
C SER A 572 -9.53 8.59 -21.89
N LEU A 573 -8.87 9.65 -21.42
CA LEU A 573 -7.86 10.35 -22.21
C LEU A 573 -6.56 9.55 -22.32
N GLN A 574 -5.87 9.76 -23.43
CA GLN A 574 -4.61 9.09 -23.69
C GLN A 574 -3.46 9.80 -22.95
N GLY A 575 -2.66 9.03 -22.22
CA GLY A 575 -1.46 9.48 -21.54
C GLY A 575 -0.33 8.46 -21.64
N TYR A 576 0.91 8.92 -21.44
CA TYR A 576 2.07 8.05 -21.48
C TYR A 576 2.29 7.33 -20.13
N VAL A 577 3.09 6.27 -20.14
CA VAL A 577 3.36 5.48 -18.93
C VAL A 577 4.84 5.17 -18.86
N ARG A 578 5.40 5.32 -17.65
CA ARG A 578 6.75 4.89 -17.30
C ARG A 578 6.65 4.01 -16.07
N LEU A 579 7.25 2.82 -16.11
CA LEU A 579 7.12 1.88 -15.00
C LEU A 579 8.25 2.03 -14.00
N VAL A 580 7.91 1.69 -12.77
CA VAL A 580 8.80 1.67 -11.62
C VAL A 580 8.70 0.31 -10.92
N ARG A 581 9.76 -0.07 -10.21
CA ARG A 581 9.78 -1.20 -9.29
C ARG A 581 10.56 -0.84 -8.03
N GLY A 582 10.40 -1.65 -6.99
CA GLY A 582 10.81 -1.27 -5.64
C GLY A 582 9.77 -0.33 -4.99
N GLY A 583 9.80 -0.21 -3.67
CA GLY A 583 8.79 0.50 -2.89
C GLY A 583 7.40 -0.15 -2.98
N GLN A 584 6.89 -0.64 -1.85
CA GLN A 584 5.47 -0.75 -1.48
C GLN A 584 5.36 -1.37 -0.08
#